data_AF-A0A9E3X0G5-F1
#
_entry.id   AF-A0A9E3X0G5-F1
#
_cell.length_a   1.000
_cell.length_b   1.000
_cell.length_c   1.000
_cell.angle_alpha   90.00
_cell.angle_beta   90.00
_cell.angle_gamma   90.00
#
_symmetry.space_group_name_H-M   'P 1'
#
loop_
_entity.id
_entity.type
_entity.pdbx_description
1 polymer ?
#
loop_
_entity_poly.entity_id
_entity_poly.type
_entity_poly.pdbx_seq_one_letter_code
_entity_poly.pdbx_strand_id
1 'polypeptide(L)'
;MSDCCAPSNSESTNKVGQTTDCCTTPNGQLQQERTTEIQNCPACGKKGKKMGMETVKAMLAVTLHEIQPDSIYLFCRTADCAVVYFTDDGEQTFSEEQLREKVYQKHADDDDVFVCYCFRHTPGSIRV
;
A
#
# COMPACT_ATOMS: atom_id res chain seq x y z
N MET A 1 -31.81 19.42 6.45
CA MET A 1 -31.20 18.85 7.67
C MET A 1 -32.18 17.82 8.21
N SER A 2 -32.26 16.66 7.55
CA SER A 2 -31.50 15.44 7.89
C SER A 2 -32.10 14.77 9.12
N ASP A 3 -33.07 13.91 8.84
CA ASP A 3 -33.75 13.02 9.77
C ASP A 3 -32.75 12.04 10.42
N CYS A 4 -32.73 12.04 11.75
CA CYS A 4 -32.05 11.04 12.56
C CYS A 4 -32.98 9.82 12.73
N CYS A 5 -32.62 8.67 12.15
CA CYS A 5 -33.25 7.39 12.46
C CYS A 5 -32.70 6.85 13.80
N ALA A 6 -33.56 6.75 14.81
CA ALA A 6 -33.33 5.98 16.02
C ALA A 6 -33.78 4.52 15.82
N PRO A 7 -33.10 3.50 16.38
CA PRO A 7 -33.67 2.17 16.53
C PRO A 7 -34.38 2.02 17.88
N SER A 8 -35.62 1.58 17.81
CA SER A 8 -36.46 1.15 18.93
C SER A 8 -36.04 -0.22 19.46
N ASN A 9 -35.90 -0.32 20.78
CA ASN A 9 -35.74 -1.56 21.54
C ASN A 9 -36.92 -2.52 21.35
N SER A 10 -36.62 -3.81 21.28
CA SER A 10 -37.58 -4.87 21.64
C SER A 10 -36.84 -5.99 22.37
N GLU A 11 -37.07 -6.08 23.68
CA GLU A 11 -36.79 -7.25 24.51
C GLU A 11 -37.66 -8.43 24.09
N SER A 12 -37.12 -9.65 24.11
CA SER A 12 -37.86 -10.86 24.47
C SER A 12 -36.96 -12.04 24.84
N THR A 13 -37.00 -12.36 26.13
CA THR A 13 -37.13 -13.69 26.76
C THR A 13 -36.07 -14.77 26.53
N ASN A 14 -35.26 -14.92 27.58
CA ASN A 14 -34.71 -16.12 28.21
C ASN A 14 -35.24 -17.51 27.74
N LYS A 15 -34.33 -18.38 27.26
CA LYS A 15 -34.40 -19.84 27.43
C LYS A 15 -32.97 -20.42 27.52
N VAL A 16 -32.66 -20.99 28.68
CA VAL A 16 -31.48 -21.82 28.95
C VAL A 16 -31.65 -23.17 28.22
N GLY A 17 -30.64 -23.57 27.43
CA GLY A 17 -30.59 -24.92 26.86
C GLY A 17 -29.51 -25.14 25.80
N GLN A 18 -28.41 -25.74 26.26
CA GLN A 18 -27.51 -26.65 25.51
C GLN A 18 -26.47 -26.05 24.54
N THR A 19 -25.27 -25.86 25.10
CA THR A 19 -23.95 -26.29 24.60
C THR A 19 -23.71 -26.27 23.09
N THR A 20 -23.06 -25.20 22.62
CA THR A 20 -22.06 -25.31 21.55
C THR A 20 -20.81 -24.55 21.99
N ASP A 21 -19.70 -25.26 21.92
CA ASP A 21 -18.37 -24.85 22.35
C ASP A 21 -17.90 -23.63 21.53
N CYS A 22 -17.66 -22.50 22.19
CA CYS A 22 -17.44 -21.18 21.59
C CYS A 22 -16.02 -20.99 21.00
N CYS A 23 -15.24 -22.07 20.85
CA CYS A 23 -13.83 -22.00 20.52
C CYS A 23 -13.40 -22.98 19.40
N THR A 24 -14.23 -23.17 18.37
CA THR A 24 -13.77 -23.81 17.13
C THR A 24 -13.91 -22.84 15.97
N THR A 25 -12.88 -22.03 15.74
CA THR A 25 -12.71 -21.37 14.45
C THR A 25 -12.16 -22.43 13.49
N PRO A 26 -12.87 -22.82 12.41
CA PRO A 26 -12.21 -23.54 11.34
C PRO A 26 -11.15 -22.60 10.81
N ASN A 27 -9.91 -23.06 10.90
CA ASN A 27 -8.75 -22.42 10.34
C ASN A 27 -9.03 -22.12 8.86
N GLY A 28 -9.50 -20.90 8.59
CA GLY A 28 -9.78 -20.38 7.26
C GLY A 28 -8.47 -20.06 6.58
N GLN A 29 -7.69 -21.10 6.26
CA GLN A 29 -6.72 -21.00 5.20
C GLN A 29 -7.51 -20.66 3.94
N LEU A 30 -7.21 -19.52 3.34
CA LEU A 30 -7.21 -19.26 1.89
C LEU A 30 -6.82 -17.79 1.68
N GLN A 31 -5.53 -17.49 1.82
CA GLN A 31 -4.92 -16.51 0.95
C GLN A 31 -3.82 -17.23 0.20
N GLN A 32 -4.27 -17.84 -0.90
CA GLN A 32 -3.46 -18.48 -1.91
C GLN A 32 -2.35 -17.50 -2.32
N GLU A 33 -1.11 -17.87 -2.00
CA GLU A 33 0.09 -17.14 -2.35
C GLU A 33 0.17 -17.07 -3.87
N ARG A 34 -0.29 -15.95 -4.46
CA ARG A 34 0.03 -15.60 -5.83
C ARG A 34 1.53 -15.33 -5.89
N THR A 35 2.30 -16.39 -6.11
CA THR A 35 3.70 -16.32 -6.54
C THR A 35 3.70 -15.71 -7.93
N THR A 36 3.70 -14.38 -7.95
CA THR A 36 3.65 -13.57 -9.15
C THR A 36 5.08 -13.47 -9.67
N GLU A 37 5.30 -14.11 -10.81
CA GLU A 37 6.45 -13.92 -11.69
C GLU A 37 6.82 -12.43 -11.69
N ILE A 38 8.08 -12.18 -11.42
CA ILE A 38 8.56 -10.85 -11.11
C ILE A 38 8.45 -9.98 -12.36
N GLN A 39 7.58 -8.98 -12.30
CA GLN A 39 7.42 -8.04 -13.38
C GLN A 39 8.52 -6.99 -13.29
N ASN A 40 9.26 -6.85 -14.39
CA ASN A 40 10.37 -5.93 -14.52
C ASN A 40 9.85 -4.52 -14.85
N CYS A 41 10.56 -3.49 -14.39
CA CYS A 41 10.21 -2.11 -14.70
C CYS A 41 10.19 -1.90 -16.23
N PRO A 42 9.11 -1.38 -16.83
CA PRO A 42 9.01 -1.23 -18.29
C PRO A 42 10.02 -0.22 -18.86
N ALA A 43 10.53 0.70 -18.03
CA ALA A 43 11.50 1.70 -18.46
C ALA A 43 12.96 1.21 -18.42
N CYS A 44 13.35 0.43 -17.39
CA CYS A 44 14.76 0.06 -17.19
C CYS A 44 15.01 -1.46 -17.11
N GLY A 45 13.98 -2.29 -17.27
CA GLY A 45 14.06 -3.75 -17.27
C GLY A 45 14.49 -4.39 -15.94
N LYS A 46 14.69 -3.62 -14.86
CA LYS A 46 15.10 -4.16 -13.56
C LYS A 46 13.89 -4.65 -12.77
N LYS A 47 14.08 -5.73 -12.01
CA LYS A 47 13.10 -6.32 -11.09
C LYS A 47 12.50 -5.28 -10.13
N GLY A 48 11.17 -5.17 -10.11
CA GLY A 48 10.43 -4.36 -9.15
C GLY A 48 10.28 -5.02 -7.77
N LYS A 49 10.03 -4.21 -6.74
CA LYS A 49 9.62 -4.67 -5.40
C LYS A 49 8.11 -4.48 -5.25
N LYS A 50 7.35 -5.55 -5.01
CA LYS A 50 5.91 -5.45 -4.71
C LYS A 50 5.64 -4.52 -3.52
N MET A 51 4.61 -3.67 -3.66
CA MET A 51 4.14 -2.72 -2.67
C MET A 51 2.66 -2.96 -2.37
N GLY A 52 2.23 -2.63 -1.15
CA GLY A 52 0.81 -2.59 -0.83
C GLY A 52 0.14 -1.33 -1.38
N MET A 53 -1.14 -1.45 -1.72
CA MET A 53 -1.93 -0.38 -2.33
C MET A 53 -2.05 0.84 -1.39
N GLU A 54 -2.08 0.61 -0.07
CA GLU A 54 -2.08 1.66 0.94
C GLU A 54 -0.82 2.54 0.85
N THR A 55 0.34 1.94 0.58
CA THR A 55 1.60 2.67 0.42
C THR A 55 1.57 3.55 -0.84
N VAL A 56 1.10 2.99 -1.95
CA VAL A 56 1.01 3.72 -3.23
C VAL A 56 0.07 4.92 -3.10
N LYS A 57 -1.12 4.73 -2.52
CA LYS A 57 -2.10 5.81 -2.30
C LYS A 57 -1.59 6.88 -1.33
N ALA A 58 -0.80 6.50 -0.32
CA ALA A 58 -0.22 7.45 0.62
C ALA A 58 0.88 8.31 0.00
N MET A 59 1.68 7.74 -0.91
CA MET A 59 2.84 8.41 -1.52
C MET A 59 2.50 9.24 -2.75
N LEU A 60 1.51 8.83 -3.56
CA LEU A 60 1.18 9.54 -4.80
C LEU A 60 0.45 10.86 -4.52
N ALA A 61 0.82 11.88 -5.29
CA ALA A 61 0.20 13.20 -5.34
C ALA A 61 -0.81 13.34 -6.50
N VAL A 62 -1.36 12.21 -6.96
CA VAL A 62 -2.39 12.13 -8.01
C VAL A 62 -3.78 11.92 -7.41
N THR A 63 -4.83 12.08 -8.22
CA THR A 63 -6.18 11.75 -7.74
C THR A 63 -6.35 10.24 -7.60
N LEU A 64 -7.12 9.77 -6.61
CA LEU A 64 -7.33 8.32 -6.41
C LEU A 64 -8.00 7.63 -7.60
N HIS A 65 -8.69 8.38 -8.47
CA HIS A 65 -9.29 7.86 -9.69
C HIS A 65 -8.26 7.49 -10.76
N GLU A 66 -7.05 8.07 -10.69
CA GLU A 66 -5.96 7.75 -11.61
C GLU A 66 -5.25 6.45 -11.24
N ILE A 67 -5.44 5.93 -10.02
CA ILE A 67 -4.79 4.70 -9.54
C ILE A 67 -5.67 3.50 -9.95
N GLN A 68 -5.11 2.59 -10.74
CA GLN A 68 -5.82 1.38 -11.18
C GLN A 68 -6.23 0.52 -9.96
N PRO A 69 -7.53 0.22 -9.80
CA PRO A 69 -8.00 -0.62 -8.71
C PRO A 69 -7.53 -2.06 -8.89
N ASP A 70 -7.35 -2.77 -7.78
CA ASP A 70 -7.01 -4.20 -7.72
C ASP A 70 -5.69 -4.63 -8.41
N SER A 71 -4.90 -3.69 -8.91
CA SER A 71 -3.57 -3.94 -9.50
C SER A 71 -2.49 -4.20 -8.46
N ILE A 72 -1.46 -4.95 -8.85
CA ILE A 72 -0.27 -5.13 -8.03
C ILE A 72 0.75 -4.08 -8.46
N TYR A 73 1.02 -3.12 -7.57
CA TYR A 73 2.08 -2.15 -7.81
C TYR A 73 3.44 -2.66 -7.34
N LEU A 74 4.45 -2.33 -8.13
CA LEU A 74 5.85 -2.56 -7.87
C LEU A 74 6.62 -1.24 -7.82
N PHE A 75 7.65 -1.20 -6.98
CA PHE A 75 8.58 -0.09 -6.83
C PHE A 75 9.89 -0.38 -7.56
N CYS A 76 10.30 0.54 -8.43
CA CYS A 76 11.59 0.50 -9.13
C CYS A 76 12.68 1.19 -8.29
N ARG A 77 13.67 0.41 -7.83
CA ARG A 77 14.77 0.89 -6.99
C ARG A 77 15.96 1.49 -7.76
N THR A 78 15.94 1.44 -9.08
CA THR A 78 17.05 1.92 -9.91
C THR A 78 17.17 3.43 -9.78
N ALA A 79 18.31 3.94 -9.32
CA ALA A 79 18.52 5.37 -9.10
C ALA A 79 18.23 6.20 -10.37
N ASP A 80 18.87 5.86 -11.49
CA ASP A 80 18.77 6.60 -12.76
C ASP A 80 17.48 6.36 -13.56
N CYS A 81 16.47 5.70 -12.98
CA CYS A 81 15.22 5.42 -13.66
C CYS A 81 14.14 6.40 -13.20
N ALA A 82 13.52 7.13 -14.13
CA ALA A 82 12.45 8.08 -13.80
C ALA A 82 11.19 7.41 -13.22
N VAL A 83 10.96 6.13 -13.52
CA VAL A 83 9.81 5.37 -12.99
C VAL A 83 10.06 5.01 -11.52
N VAL A 84 9.08 5.34 -10.67
CA VAL A 84 9.05 5.02 -9.24
C VAL A 84 8.13 3.83 -8.99
N TYR A 85 6.86 3.95 -9.34
CA TYR A 85 5.88 2.86 -9.22
C TYR A 85 5.40 2.42 -10.60
N PHE A 86 5.10 1.14 -10.76
CA PHE A 86 4.50 0.58 -11.97
C PHE A 86 3.60 -0.61 -11.62
N THR A 87 2.60 -0.89 -12.45
CA THR A 87 1.74 -2.07 -12.32
C THR A 87 2.45 -3.33 -12.80
N ASP A 88 1.99 -4.50 -12.37
CA ASP A 88 2.59 -5.79 -12.75
C ASP A 88 2.42 -6.10 -14.24
N ASP A 89 1.38 -5.60 -14.90
CA ASP A 89 1.27 -5.62 -16.36
C ASP A 89 2.15 -4.57 -17.08
N GLY A 90 2.73 -3.62 -16.33
CA GLY A 90 3.51 -2.51 -16.86
C GLY A 90 2.71 -1.43 -17.61
N GLU A 91 1.37 -1.51 -17.63
CA GLU A 91 0.52 -0.56 -18.37
C GLU A 91 0.47 0.83 -17.72
N GLN A 92 0.59 0.89 -16.39
CA GLN A 92 0.60 2.14 -15.66
C GLN A 92 1.93 2.35 -14.93
N THR A 93 2.47 3.56 -15.06
CA THR A 93 3.69 3.99 -14.38
C THR A 93 3.50 5.35 -13.72
N PHE A 94 4.16 5.55 -12.59
CA PHE A 94 4.27 6.84 -11.91
C PHE A 94 5.73 7.24 -11.78
N SER A 95 6.03 8.48 -12.14
CA SER A 95 7.34 9.11 -11.96
C SER A 95 7.42 9.83 -10.62
N GLU A 96 8.61 10.30 -10.26
CA GLU A 96 8.82 11.03 -9.01
C GLU A 96 8.06 12.36 -8.93
N GLU A 97 7.79 13.00 -10.07
CA GLU A 97 6.99 14.23 -10.14
C GLU A 97 5.53 14.02 -9.67
N GLN A 98 5.06 12.77 -9.69
CA GLN A 98 3.72 12.38 -9.27
C GLN A 98 3.68 11.90 -7.81
N LEU A 99 4.79 12.02 -7.07
CA LEU A 99 4.87 11.70 -5.65
C LEU A 99 4.80 12.96 -4.79
N ARG A 100 4.31 12.79 -3.56
CA ARG A 100 4.28 13.84 -2.53
C ARG A 100 5.66 14.15 -1.97
N GLU A 101 6.55 13.16 -2.00
CA GLU A 101 7.87 13.23 -1.39
C GLU A 101 8.90 12.64 -2.37
N LYS A 102 10.10 13.22 -2.38
CA LYS A 102 11.26 12.62 -3.08
C LYS A 102 11.58 11.25 -2.48
N VAL A 103 12.08 10.35 -3.31
CA VAL A 103 12.44 9.00 -2.90
C VAL A 103 13.95 8.86 -2.81
N TYR A 104 14.45 8.58 -1.61
CA TYR A 104 15.89 8.46 -1.35
C TYR A 104 16.61 7.49 -2.31
N GLN A 105 16.00 6.37 -2.70
CA GLN A 105 16.63 5.42 -3.64
C GLN A 105 16.89 6.00 -5.05
N LYS A 106 16.28 7.14 -5.40
CA LYS A 106 16.53 7.89 -6.65
C LYS A 106 17.57 8.99 -6.48
N HIS A 107 17.84 9.39 -5.23
CA HIS A 107 18.73 10.49 -4.84
C HIS A 107 19.65 10.06 -3.71
N ALA A 108 20.35 8.93 -3.88
CA ALA A 108 21.13 8.33 -2.79
C ALA A 108 22.28 9.21 -2.29
N ASP A 109 22.75 10.13 -3.13
CA ASP A 109 23.83 11.09 -2.84
C ASP A 109 23.30 12.46 -2.37
N ASP A 110 21.98 12.64 -2.25
CA ASP A 110 21.37 13.88 -1.77
C ASP A 110 21.14 13.78 -0.25
N ASP A 111 21.86 14.60 0.51
CA ASP A 111 21.83 14.60 1.97
C ASP A 111 20.58 15.27 2.57
N ASP A 112 19.74 15.89 1.74
CA ASP A 112 18.52 16.59 2.14
C ASP A 112 17.23 15.81 1.84
N VAL A 113 17.33 14.63 1.20
CA VAL A 113 16.17 13.77 0.92
C VAL A 113 15.83 12.91 2.14
N PHE A 114 14.54 12.73 2.43
CA PHE A 114 14.14 11.89 3.56
C PHE A 114 14.53 10.42 3.36
N VAL A 115 15.30 9.89 4.30
CA VAL A 115 15.53 8.44 4.49
C VAL A 115 14.50 7.83 5.42
N CYS A 116 13.92 8.62 6.32
CA CYS A 116 12.86 8.21 7.21
C CYS A 116 11.72 9.22 7.16
N TYR A 117 10.61 8.83 6.53
CA TYR A 117 9.41 9.68 6.45
C TYR A 117 8.69 9.81 7.81
N CYS A 118 8.80 8.81 8.70
CA CYS A 118 8.11 8.80 9.99
C CYS A 118 8.57 9.94 10.91
N PHE A 119 9.88 10.19 10.94
CA PHE A 119 10.51 11.18 11.83
C PHE A 119 11.18 12.33 11.06
N ARG A 120 11.04 12.33 9.73
CA ARG A 120 11.62 13.32 8.81
C ARG A 120 13.15 13.44 8.94
N HIS A 121 13.83 12.30 8.99
CA HIS A 121 15.30 12.28 8.93
C HIS A 121 15.79 12.27 7.49
N THR A 122 16.82 13.07 7.24
CA THR A 122 17.65 13.05 6.03
C THR A 122 19.01 12.38 6.32
N PRO A 123 19.78 11.92 5.33
CA PRO A 123 21.13 11.40 5.54
C PRO A 123 22.02 12.39 6.30
N GLY A 124 21.95 13.68 5.96
CA GLY A 124 22.70 14.73 6.65
C GLY A 124 22.35 14.86 8.13
N SER A 125 21.09 14.59 8.51
CA SER A 125 20.65 14.68 9.92
C SER A 125 21.08 13.51 10.81
N ILE A 126 21.53 12.38 10.24
CA ILE A 126 21.88 11.15 10.98
C ILE A 126 23.35 10.73 10.85
N ARG A 127 24.11 11.37 9.97
CA ARG A 127 25.57 11.19 9.90
C ARG A 127 26.20 12.02 11.03
N VAL A 128 27.04 11.36 11.83
CA VAL A 128 27.80 11.94 12.96
C VAL A 128 29.22 12.24 12.50
#